data_AF-A0A0G0I8Z3-F1
#
_entry.id   AF-A0A0G0I8Z3-F1
#
_cell.length_a   1.000
_cell.length_b   1.000
_cell.length_c   1.000
_cell.angle_alpha   90.00
_cell.angle_beta   90.00
_cell.angle_gamma   90.00
#
_symmetry.space_group_name_H-M   'P 1'
#
loop_
_entity.id
_entity.type
_entity.pdbx_description
1 polymer ?
#
loop_
_entity_poly.entity_id
_entity_poly.type
_entity_poly.pdbx_seq_one_letter_code
_entity_poly.pdbx_strand_id
1 'polypeptide(L)'
;MTAQDSPVAFFCAEFGIDSDLPTYSGGLGVLASDIISEAADQEFPMVGVGILYKGKEFVQHITGEGKEEQRDSQFDHDTSFLRQTTTNGKPVIITLLIANEEVKIKSYHIRLGDKTTLYFLSTDVDGNPPEWISDMDTLYRGDINSQIRQQILLGIGGMKLLESLNINPQIFHINEGRPGFLIWELAKNISKKEGLTFEEAWKKAKTMIVYTNHTLVRAGNLEYPIEQIRNW
;
A
#
# COMPACT_ATOMS: atom_id res chain seq x y z
N MET A 1 9.93 -9.32 17.71
CA MET A 1 8.63 -8.84 18.21
C MET A 1 8.12 -9.86 19.20
N THR A 2 8.02 -9.51 20.49
CA THR A 2 7.29 -10.32 21.47
C THR A 2 5.79 -10.23 21.15
N ALA A 3 5.02 -11.25 21.51
CA ALA A 3 3.61 -11.42 21.16
C ALA A 3 2.62 -10.38 21.79
N GLN A 4 3.11 -9.23 22.30
CA GLN A 4 2.34 -8.33 23.17
C GLN A 4 1.77 -7.08 22.50
N ASP A 5 2.38 -6.56 21.43
CA ASP A 5 1.94 -5.28 20.88
C ASP A 5 1.22 -5.51 19.54
N SER A 6 -0.09 -5.75 19.59
CA SER A 6 -0.90 -5.82 18.36
C SER A 6 -0.93 -4.41 17.72
N PRO A 7 -0.25 -4.18 16.59
CA PRO A 7 0.00 -2.83 16.11
C PRO A 7 -1.25 -2.21 15.47
N VAL A 8 -1.18 -0.90 15.22
CA VAL A 8 -2.05 -0.25 14.23
C VAL A 8 -1.47 -0.49 12.84
N ALA A 9 -2.29 -0.95 11.91
CA ALA A 9 -1.95 -1.06 10.49
C ALA A 9 -2.39 0.21 9.77
N PHE A 10 -1.45 1.04 9.33
CA PHE A 10 -1.70 2.30 8.63
C PHE A 10 -1.47 2.13 7.13
N PHE A 11 -2.54 2.17 6.35
CA PHE A 11 -2.51 1.98 4.90
C PHE A 11 -2.68 3.32 4.19
N CYS A 12 -1.74 3.63 3.30
CA CYS A 12 -1.81 4.83 2.47
C CYS A 12 -1.22 4.56 1.08
N ALA A 13 -1.77 5.21 0.05
CA ALA A 13 -1.24 5.10 -1.30
C ALA A 13 0.09 5.84 -1.47
N GLU A 14 0.40 6.79 -0.57
CA GLU A 14 1.62 7.58 -0.63
C GLU A 14 2.28 7.79 0.74
N PHE A 15 3.61 7.87 0.73
CA PHE A 15 4.48 8.22 1.85
C PHE A 15 5.65 9.05 1.33
N GLY A 16 5.79 10.30 1.79
CA GLY A 16 6.96 11.15 1.56
C GLY A 16 7.97 11.09 2.71
N ILE A 17 8.53 9.90 2.97
CA ILE A 17 9.49 9.68 4.07
C ILE A 17 10.91 10.14 3.72
N ASP A 18 11.21 10.22 2.43
CA ASP A 18 12.48 10.68 1.87
C ASP A 18 12.19 11.37 0.53
N SER A 19 12.91 12.44 0.22
CA SER A 19 12.70 13.21 -1.01
C SER A 19 13.07 12.45 -2.29
N ASP A 20 13.97 11.47 -2.19
CA ASP A 20 14.40 10.68 -3.33
C ASP A 20 13.47 9.48 -3.59
N LEU A 21 12.63 9.11 -2.62
CA LEU A 21 11.70 8.00 -2.75
C LEU A 21 10.44 8.44 -3.53
N PRO A 22 10.17 7.88 -4.72
CA PRO A 22 9.09 8.35 -5.60
C PRO A 22 7.71 7.81 -5.20
N THR A 23 7.37 7.90 -3.92
CA THR A 23 6.15 7.32 -3.33
C THR A 23 5.16 8.34 -2.83
N TYR A 24 5.28 9.62 -3.21
CA TYR A 24 4.29 10.65 -2.85
C TYR A 24 4.16 11.76 -3.87
N SER A 25 3.00 12.40 -3.92
CA SER A 25 2.72 13.51 -4.85
C SER A 25 2.40 14.83 -4.16
N GLY A 26 2.05 14.80 -2.87
CA GLY A 26 1.65 16.01 -2.16
C GLY A 26 1.42 15.81 -0.67
N GLY A 27 0.52 16.64 -0.14
CA GLY A 27 0.32 16.79 1.31
C GLY A 27 -0.19 15.53 2.01
N LEU A 28 -0.91 14.64 1.34
CA LEU A 28 -1.39 13.39 1.94
C LEU A 28 -0.22 12.45 2.29
N GLY A 29 0.79 12.34 1.41
CA GLY A 29 1.98 11.52 1.62
C GLY A 29 2.95 12.12 2.63
N VAL A 30 3.04 13.46 2.70
CA VAL A 30 3.76 14.16 3.77
C VAL A 30 3.10 13.86 5.11
N LEU A 31 1.78 14.07 5.22
CA LEU A 31 1.02 13.76 6.44
C LEU A 31 1.13 12.29 6.85
N ALA A 32 1.06 11.37 5.90
CA ALA A 32 1.23 9.94 6.15
C ALA A 32 2.61 9.62 6.75
N SER A 33 3.65 10.35 6.32
CA SER A 33 5.02 10.19 6.80
C SER A 33 5.22 10.83 8.17
N ASP A 34 4.59 11.99 8.42
CA ASP A 34 4.59 12.63 9.73
C ASP A 34 3.90 11.73 10.77
N ILE A 35 2.75 11.14 10.44
CA ILE A 35 2.01 10.23 11.35
C ILE A 35 2.87 9.03 11.75
N ILE A 36 3.50 8.36 10.77
CA ILE A 36 4.27 7.16 11.06
C ILE A 36 5.63 7.48 11.71
N SER A 37 6.21 8.66 11.44
CA SER A 37 7.42 9.13 12.11
C SER A 37 7.13 9.47 13.57
N GLU A 38 6.04 10.18 13.87
CA GLU A 38 5.60 10.42 15.24
C GLU A 38 5.31 9.11 15.98
N ALA A 39 4.67 8.13 15.32
CA ALA A 39 4.49 6.81 15.90
C ALA A 39 5.83 6.13 16.23
N ALA A 40 6.88 6.33 15.43
CA ALA A 40 8.21 5.83 15.73
C ALA A 40 8.84 6.56 16.93
N ASP A 41 8.77 7.89 16.97
CA ASP A 41 9.32 8.72 18.06
C ASP A 41 8.66 8.42 19.41
N GLN A 42 7.37 8.10 19.42
CA GLN A 42 6.63 7.70 20.62
C GLN A 42 6.76 6.21 20.97
N GLU A 43 7.58 5.44 20.23
CA GLU A 43 7.66 3.98 20.31
C GLU A 43 6.26 3.30 20.25
N PHE A 44 5.34 3.88 19.49
CA PHE A 44 3.99 3.37 19.34
C PHE A 44 3.96 2.22 18.33
N PRO A 45 3.34 1.07 18.65
CA PRO A 45 3.33 -0.08 17.74
C PRO A 45 2.49 0.19 16.49
N MET A 46 3.15 0.47 15.38
CA MET A 46 2.52 0.80 14.10
C MET A 46 3.25 0.14 12.93
N VAL A 47 2.47 -0.34 11.96
CA VAL A 47 3.00 -0.82 10.68
C VAL A 47 2.37 -0.02 9.55
N GLY A 48 3.21 0.66 8.77
CA GLY A 48 2.79 1.34 7.54
C GLY A 48 2.78 0.38 6.37
N VAL A 49 1.82 0.52 5.48
CA VAL A 49 1.75 -0.24 4.22
C VAL A 49 1.45 0.70 3.07
N GLY A 50 2.36 0.74 2.09
CA GLY A 50 2.24 1.51 0.85
C GLY A 50 2.68 0.72 -0.39
N ILE A 51 2.70 1.38 -1.55
CA ILE A 51 3.20 0.83 -2.80
C ILE A 51 4.59 1.43 -3.09
N LEU A 52 5.52 0.60 -3.55
CA LEU A 52 6.80 1.04 -4.09
C LEU A 52 6.65 1.33 -5.59
N TYR A 53 6.42 2.59 -5.96
CA TYR A 53 6.35 2.99 -7.37
C TYR A 53 7.74 3.14 -7.97
N LYS A 54 7.88 2.92 -9.29
CA LYS A 54 9.18 3.02 -10.00
C LYS A 54 9.63 4.45 -10.28
N GLY A 55 8.76 5.44 -10.07
CA GLY A 55 9.07 6.84 -10.31
C GLY A 55 9.25 7.21 -11.78
N LYS A 56 8.53 6.57 -12.70
CA LYS A 56 8.53 7.00 -14.11
C LYS A 56 7.80 8.33 -14.27
N GLU A 57 8.33 9.21 -15.11
CA GLU A 57 7.76 10.56 -15.38
C GLU A 57 7.31 11.31 -14.10
N PHE A 58 8.13 11.22 -13.06
CA PHE A 58 7.78 11.65 -11.70
C PHE A 58 8.47 12.97 -11.32
N VAL A 59 9.73 13.13 -11.72
CA VAL A 59 10.53 14.29 -11.33
C VAL A 59 10.27 15.44 -12.30
N GLN A 60 9.87 16.59 -11.76
CA GLN A 60 9.71 17.80 -12.54
C GLN A 60 11.09 18.33 -12.98
N HIS A 61 11.20 18.69 -14.25
CA HIS A 61 12.33 19.42 -14.81
C HIS A 61 11.84 20.65 -15.58
N ILE A 62 12.45 21.80 -15.31
CA ILE A 62 12.18 23.02 -16.07
C ILE A 62 13.32 23.23 -17.05
N THR A 63 12.98 23.21 -18.33
CA THR A 63 13.94 23.43 -19.43
C THR A 63 14.47 24.86 -19.43
N GLY A 64 15.56 25.10 -20.17
CA GLY A 64 16.10 26.46 -20.35
C GLY A 64 15.13 27.47 -21.00
N GLU A 65 14.08 26.98 -21.68
CA GLU A 65 12.99 27.80 -22.25
C GLU A 65 11.84 28.06 -21.27
N GLY A 66 11.92 27.57 -20.03
CA GLY A 66 10.86 27.70 -19.04
C GLY A 66 9.68 26.74 -19.26
N LYS A 67 9.82 25.73 -20.12
CA LYS A 67 8.82 24.66 -20.28
C LYS A 67 9.04 23.59 -19.23
N GLU A 68 7.94 23.15 -18.64
CA GLU A 68 7.90 21.97 -17.78
C GLU A 68 8.00 20.68 -18.61
N GLU A 69 8.87 19.78 -18.19
CA GLU A 69 8.93 18.39 -18.64
C GLU A 69 9.05 17.47 -17.42
N GLN A 70 8.70 16.19 -17.60
CA GLN A 70 8.82 15.17 -16.56
C GLN A 70 9.93 14.20 -16.92
N ARG A 71 10.65 13.72 -15.91
CA ARG A 71 11.72 12.75 -16.03
C ARG A 71 11.52 11.61 -15.04
N ASP A 72 12.09 10.46 -15.38
CA ASP A 72 12.16 9.33 -14.47
C ASP A 72 13.00 9.70 -13.24
N SER A 73 12.56 9.22 -12.08
CA SER A 73 13.37 9.21 -10.87
C SER A 73 14.62 8.35 -11.10
N GLN A 74 15.74 8.78 -10.51
CA GLN A 74 16.98 8.00 -10.50
C GLN A 74 17.02 6.99 -9.33
N PHE A 75 15.94 6.93 -8.54
CA PHE A 75 15.84 6.02 -7.40
C PHE A 75 15.80 4.56 -7.88
N ASP A 76 16.87 3.83 -7.55
CA ASP A 76 16.98 2.41 -7.84
C ASP A 76 16.61 1.59 -6.60
N HIS A 77 15.54 0.80 -6.73
CA HIS A 77 14.99 0.01 -5.64
C HIS A 77 16.00 -1.00 -5.07
N ASP A 78 16.86 -1.56 -5.92
CA ASP A 78 17.79 -2.64 -5.55
C ASP A 78 19.08 -2.12 -4.89
N THR A 79 19.40 -0.84 -5.09
CA THR A 79 20.57 -0.17 -4.48
C THR A 79 20.19 0.85 -3.40
N SER A 80 18.90 1.03 -3.15
CA SER A 80 18.37 1.97 -2.16
C SER A 80 18.64 1.58 -0.70
N PHE A 81 18.27 2.48 0.21
CA PHE A 81 18.25 2.22 1.66
C PHE A 81 17.10 1.29 2.10
N LEU A 82 16.18 0.94 1.19
CA LEU A 82 15.10 0.01 1.47
C LEU A 82 15.65 -1.40 1.64
N ARG A 83 15.21 -2.09 2.70
CA ARG A 83 15.59 -3.48 2.92
C ARG A 83 14.55 -4.40 2.31
N GLN A 84 14.96 -5.37 1.50
CA GLN A 84 14.05 -6.42 1.08
C GLN A 84 13.51 -7.15 2.31
N THR A 85 12.20 -7.33 2.38
CA THR A 85 11.54 -8.01 3.48
C THR A 85 11.85 -9.50 3.40
N THR A 86 12.38 -10.06 4.48
CA THR A 86 12.75 -11.48 4.56
C THR A 86 12.18 -12.15 5.79
N THR A 87 11.80 -13.42 5.67
CA THR A 87 11.50 -14.33 6.79
C THR A 87 12.44 -15.53 6.74
N ASN A 88 13.08 -15.86 7.87
CA ASN A 88 14.07 -16.94 7.96
C ASN A 88 15.19 -16.84 6.89
N GLY A 89 15.64 -15.61 6.60
CA GLY A 89 16.70 -15.35 5.61
C GLY A 89 16.28 -15.48 4.15
N LYS A 90 14.98 -15.67 3.85
CA LYS A 90 14.46 -15.74 2.48
C LYS A 90 13.56 -14.54 2.18
N PRO A 91 13.61 -13.96 0.96
CA PRO A 91 12.69 -12.92 0.54
C PRO A 91 11.24 -13.37 0.69
N VAL A 92 10.40 -12.50 1.25
CA VAL A 92 8.96 -12.70 1.30
C VAL A 92 8.41 -12.45 -0.10
N ILE A 93 7.75 -13.47 -0.65
CA ILE A 93 7.03 -13.40 -1.91
C ILE A 93 5.58 -13.83 -1.63
N ILE A 94 4.65 -12.92 -1.89
CA ILE A 94 3.21 -13.15 -1.75
C ILE A 94 2.62 -13.36 -3.14
N THR A 95 1.66 -14.27 -3.25
CA THR A 95 0.96 -14.51 -4.51
C THR A 95 -0.50 -14.06 -4.39
N LEU A 96 -0.93 -13.18 -5.29
CA LEU A 96 -2.34 -12.87 -5.54
C LEU A 96 -2.85 -13.72 -6.70
N LEU A 97 -4.03 -14.31 -6.52
CA LEU A 97 -4.79 -14.98 -7.57
C LEU A 97 -6.02 -14.12 -7.88
N ILE A 98 -5.99 -13.38 -8.98
CA ILE A 98 -6.99 -12.37 -9.31
C ILE A 98 -7.30 -12.43 -10.80
N ALA A 99 -8.58 -12.44 -11.18
CA ALA A 99 -9.03 -12.50 -12.58
C ALA A 99 -8.38 -13.61 -13.44
N ASN A 100 -8.05 -14.76 -12.83
CA ASN A 100 -7.28 -15.88 -13.41
C ASN A 100 -5.79 -15.60 -13.68
N GLU A 101 -5.27 -14.50 -13.17
CA GLU A 101 -3.85 -14.17 -13.19
C GLU A 101 -3.20 -14.49 -11.84
N GLU A 102 -1.94 -14.91 -11.90
CA GLU A 102 -1.07 -15.04 -10.75
C GLU A 102 -0.13 -13.84 -10.71
N VAL A 103 -0.16 -13.09 -9.61
CA VAL A 103 0.69 -11.91 -9.42
C VAL A 103 1.53 -12.08 -8.17
N LYS A 104 2.84 -12.08 -8.35
CA LYS A 104 3.83 -12.15 -7.27
C LYS A 104 4.14 -10.76 -6.75
N ILE A 105 4.22 -10.62 -5.45
CA ILE A 105 4.52 -9.35 -4.78
C ILE A 105 5.74 -9.56 -3.91
N LYS A 106 6.75 -8.74 -4.12
CA LYS A 106 7.85 -8.54 -3.17
C LYS A 106 7.50 -7.41 -2.22
N SER A 107 8.09 -7.44 -1.04
CA SER A 107 8.01 -6.33 -0.10
C SER A 107 9.41 -5.83 0.23
N TYR A 108 9.50 -4.51 0.39
CA TYR A 108 10.64 -3.81 0.96
C TYR A 108 10.18 -3.06 2.20
N HIS A 109 11.09 -2.72 3.11
CA HIS A 109 10.74 -1.99 4.31
C HIS A 109 11.83 -1.03 4.79
N ILE A 110 11.38 -0.06 5.57
CA ILE A 110 12.21 0.82 6.39
C ILE A 110 11.77 0.63 7.83
N ARG A 111 12.73 0.40 8.72
CA ARG A 111 12.47 0.41 10.16
C ARG A 111 12.68 1.83 10.66
N LEU A 112 11.59 2.49 11.05
CA LEU A 112 11.61 3.87 11.56
C LEU A 112 11.87 3.91 13.06
N GLY A 113 11.44 2.88 13.78
CA GLY A 113 11.70 2.71 15.20
C GLY A 113 11.62 1.24 15.63
N ASP A 114 11.74 0.98 16.92
CA ASP A 114 11.79 -0.40 17.40
C ASP A 114 10.47 -1.15 17.20
N LYS A 115 9.35 -0.43 17.28
CA LYS A 115 7.98 -0.93 17.11
C LYS A 115 7.28 -0.39 15.86
N THR A 116 7.99 0.38 15.04
CA THR A 116 7.41 1.08 13.89
C THR A 116 8.16 0.74 12.60
N THR A 117 7.45 0.13 11.65
CA THR A 117 8.03 -0.30 10.36
C THR A 117 7.11 0.08 9.23
N LEU A 118 7.67 0.69 8.19
CA LEU A 118 6.98 1.03 6.95
C LEU A 118 7.33 -0.01 5.88
N TYR A 119 6.32 -0.67 5.34
CA TYR A 119 6.46 -1.63 4.24
C TYR A 119 5.96 -1.03 2.93
N PHE A 120 6.68 -1.31 1.86
CA PHE A 120 6.26 -1.02 0.50
C PHE A 120 6.12 -2.31 -0.31
N LEU A 121 5.05 -2.39 -1.10
CA LEU A 121 4.73 -3.51 -1.97
C LEU A 121 5.20 -3.23 -3.40
N SER A 122 5.82 -4.21 -4.04
CA SER A 122 6.24 -4.12 -5.44
C SER A 122 5.84 -5.36 -6.22
N THR A 123 5.27 -5.13 -7.40
CA THR A 123 4.98 -6.15 -8.41
C THR A 123 6.08 -6.27 -9.45
N ASP A 124 7.23 -5.61 -9.24
CA ASP A 124 8.40 -5.74 -10.10
C ASP A 124 9.12 -7.08 -9.85
N VAL A 125 8.47 -8.13 -10.36
CA VAL A 125 8.85 -9.53 -10.17
C VAL A 125 8.77 -10.24 -11.51
N ASP A 126 9.86 -10.91 -11.88
CA ASP A 126 9.93 -11.67 -13.12
C ASP A 126 8.76 -12.67 -13.25
N GLY A 127 8.10 -12.62 -14.41
CA GLY A 127 6.97 -13.46 -14.77
C GLY A 127 5.60 -12.92 -14.34
N ASN A 128 5.52 -11.75 -13.70
CA ASN A 128 4.24 -11.07 -13.52
C ASN A 128 3.67 -10.57 -14.86
N PRO A 129 2.33 -10.44 -14.97
CA PRO A 129 1.72 -9.84 -16.16
C PRO A 129 2.22 -8.40 -16.36
N PRO A 130 2.45 -7.96 -17.61
CA PRO A 130 3.03 -6.65 -17.90
C PRO A 130 2.26 -5.48 -17.30
N GLU A 131 0.92 -5.52 -17.31
CA GLU A 131 0.11 -4.42 -16.76
C GLU A 131 0.34 -4.24 -15.26
N TRP A 132 0.54 -5.32 -14.52
CA TRP A 132 0.83 -5.23 -13.08
C TRP A 132 2.19 -4.61 -12.79
N ILE A 133 3.12 -4.65 -13.74
CA ILE A 133 4.43 -4.01 -13.62
C ILE A 133 4.31 -2.53 -13.99
N SER A 134 3.75 -2.23 -15.17
CA SER A 134 3.65 -0.85 -15.68
C SER A 134 2.74 0.04 -14.84
N ASP A 135 1.71 -0.52 -14.22
CA ASP A 135 0.77 0.30 -13.43
C ASP A 135 1.33 0.73 -12.08
N MET A 136 2.48 0.20 -11.68
CA MET A 136 3.24 0.66 -10.53
C MET A 136 4.38 1.60 -10.94
N ASP A 137 4.39 2.09 -12.18
CA ASP A 137 5.40 3.05 -12.65
C ASP A 137 5.28 4.39 -11.93
N THR A 138 4.05 4.86 -11.72
CA THR A 138 3.78 6.18 -11.11
C THR A 138 2.47 6.18 -10.33
N LEU A 139 2.49 6.84 -9.16
CA LEU A 139 1.32 7.11 -8.35
C LEU A 139 0.22 7.84 -9.14
N TYR A 140 -1.04 7.43 -8.95
CA TYR A 140 -2.26 8.04 -9.51
C TYR A 140 -2.36 8.10 -11.04
N ARG A 141 -1.51 7.37 -11.76
CA ARG A 141 -1.59 7.25 -13.22
C ARG A 141 -2.36 6.02 -13.69
N GLY A 142 -2.60 5.99 -15.00
CA GLY A 142 -3.25 4.89 -15.69
C GLY A 142 -4.77 5.04 -15.78
N ASP A 143 -5.37 4.04 -16.43
CA ASP A 143 -6.82 3.95 -16.62
C ASP A 143 -7.53 3.40 -15.36
N ILE A 144 -8.84 3.17 -15.47
CA ILE A 144 -9.64 2.61 -14.37
C ILE A 144 -9.09 1.25 -13.90
N ASN A 145 -8.66 0.38 -14.82
CA ASN A 145 -8.12 -0.93 -14.47
C ASN A 145 -6.79 -0.80 -13.74
N SER A 146 -5.95 0.15 -14.17
CA SER A 146 -4.68 0.47 -13.52
C SER A 146 -4.89 0.92 -12.08
N GLN A 147 -5.85 1.82 -11.88
CA GLN A 147 -6.21 2.28 -10.55
C GLN A 147 -6.80 1.17 -9.69
N ILE A 148 -7.59 0.25 -10.25
CA ILE A 148 -8.12 -0.90 -9.50
C ILE A 148 -6.97 -1.84 -9.10
N ARG A 149 -6.03 -2.15 -10.00
CA ARG A 149 -4.84 -2.97 -9.70
C ARG A 149 -3.99 -2.37 -8.58
N GLN A 150 -3.73 -1.05 -8.60
CA GLN A 150 -3.03 -0.36 -7.50
C GLN A 150 -3.77 -0.53 -6.16
N GLN A 151 -5.09 -0.34 -6.15
CA GLN A 151 -5.86 -0.47 -4.90
C GLN A 151 -5.96 -1.92 -4.41
N ILE A 152 -6.02 -2.89 -5.32
CA ILE A 152 -5.95 -4.32 -5.00
C ILE A 152 -4.60 -4.67 -4.40
N LEU A 153 -3.50 -4.22 -5.01
CA LEU A 153 -2.15 -4.40 -4.49
C LEU A 153 -2.05 -3.83 -3.07
N LEU A 154 -2.46 -2.58 -2.89
CA LEU A 154 -2.39 -1.91 -1.60
C LEU A 154 -3.27 -2.58 -0.54
N GLY A 155 -4.54 -2.83 -0.86
CA GLY A 155 -5.51 -3.39 0.07
C GLY A 155 -5.29 -4.88 0.33
N ILE A 156 -5.48 -5.70 -0.69
CA ILE A 156 -5.40 -7.17 -0.56
C ILE A 156 -3.94 -7.62 -0.42
N GLY A 157 -3.05 -7.12 -1.27
CA GLY A 157 -1.62 -7.45 -1.19
C GLY A 157 -1.00 -7.05 0.15
N GLY A 158 -1.36 -5.88 0.67
CA GLY A 158 -0.93 -5.44 1.99
C GLY A 158 -1.47 -6.30 3.13
N MET A 159 -2.74 -6.69 3.10
CA MET A 159 -3.30 -7.64 4.09
C MET A 159 -2.57 -8.98 4.08
N LYS A 160 -2.28 -9.52 2.89
CA LYS A 160 -1.52 -10.77 2.76
C LYS A 160 -0.06 -10.63 3.22
N LEU A 161 0.56 -9.47 3.05
CA LEU A 161 1.88 -9.20 3.61
C LEU A 161 1.85 -9.33 5.13
N LEU A 162 0.90 -8.66 5.79
CA LEU A 162 0.77 -8.73 7.25
C LEU A 162 0.56 -10.16 7.74
N GLU A 163 -0.30 -10.93 7.06
CA GLU A 163 -0.49 -12.37 7.35
C GLU A 163 0.81 -13.17 7.19
N SER A 164 1.54 -12.97 6.10
CA SER A 164 2.81 -13.69 5.83
C SER A 164 3.90 -13.41 6.86
N LEU A 165 3.86 -12.21 7.47
CA LEU A 165 4.77 -11.78 8.53
C LEU A 165 4.26 -12.11 9.93
N ASN A 166 3.09 -12.75 10.04
CA ASN A 166 2.38 -13.01 11.30
C ASN A 166 2.15 -11.72 12.14
N ILE A 167 1.95 -10.60 11.46
CA ILE A 167 1.57 -9.33 12.07
C ILE A 167 0.05 -9.33 12.20
N ASN A 168 -0.45 -9.16 13.41
CA ASN A 168 -1.87 -9.21 13.74
C ASN A 168 -2.34 -7.84 14.27
N PRO A 169 -2.72 -6.90 13.38
CA PRO A 169 -3.18 -5.58 13.82
C PRO A 169 -4.50 -5.64 14.58
N GLN A 170 -4.66 -4.74 15.56
CA GLN A 170 -5.94 -4.53 16.23
C GLN A 170 -6.83 -3.55 15.46
N ILE A 171 -6.21 -2.53 14.86
CA ILE A 171 -6.89 -1.47 14.12
C ILE A 171 -6.23 -1.34 12.75
N PHE A 172 -7.07 -1.13 11.73
CA PHE A 172 -6.69 -0.81 10.36
C PHE A 172 -7.11 0.62 10.07
N HIS A 173 -6.12 1.50 9.93
CA HIS A 173 -6.33 2.88 9.57
C HIS A 173 -6.14 3.05 8.05
N ILE A 174 -7.24 3.36 7.37
CA ILE A 174 -7.32 3.62 5.95
C ILE A 174 -7.20 5.13 5.73
N ASN A 175 -6.10 5.57 5.12
CA ASN A 175 -5.86 6.96 4.80
C ASN A 175 -6.30 7.27 3.35
N GLU A 176 -7.43 7.94 3.20
CA GLU A 176 -8.15 8.18 1.93
C GLU A 176 -8.68 6.89 1.26
N GLY A 177 -9.48 7.00 0.20
CA GLY A 177 -10.22 5.86 -0.38
C GLY A 177 -9.40 4.75 -1.06
N ARG A 178 -8.11 4.97 -1.35
CA ARG A 178 -7.29 4.04 -2.18
C ARG A 178 -7.09 2.64 -1.55
N PRO A 179 -6.86 2.46 -0.24
CA PRO A 179 -6.78 1.14 0.36
C PRO A 179 -8.14 0.43 0.51
N GLY A 180 -9.21 0.85 -0.19
CA GLY A 180 -10.58 0.38 0.05
C GLY A 180 -10.79 -1.14 -0.05
N PHE A 181 -10.03 -1.85 -0.89
CA PHE A 181 -10.13 -3.32 -1.00
C PHE A 181 -9.71 -4.06 0.29
N LEU A 182 -8.96 -3.40 1.18
CA LEU A 182 -8.62 -3.93 2.51
C LEU A 182 -9.87 -4.32 3.30
N ILE A 183 -10.95 -3.53 3.17
CA ILE A 183 -12.18 -3.69 3.95
C ILE A 183 -12.79 -5.08 3.71
N TRP A 184 -12.82 -5.50 2.44
CA TRP A 184 -13.38 -6.79 2.03
C TRP A 184 -12.48 -7.96 2.42
N GLU A 185 -11.16 -7.83 2.24
CA GLU A 185 -10.22 -8.87 2.64
C GLU A 185 -10.20 -9.04 4.17
N LEU A 186 -10.32 -7.96 4.95
CA LEU A 186 -10.44 -8.04 6.42
C LEU A 186 -11.70 -8.81 6.84
N ALA A 187 -12.87 -8.47 6.29
CA ALA A 187 -14.12 -9.18 6.59
C ALA A 187 -14.04 -10.67 6.20
N LYS A 188 -13.48 -10.97 5.03
CA LYS A 188 -13.25 -12.34 4.58
C LYS A 188 -12.30 -13.12 5.50
N ASN A 189 -11.22 -12.50 5.97
CA ASN A 189 -10.25 -13.15 6.85
C ASN A 189 -10.87 -13.43 8.23
N ILE A 190 -11.66 -12.50 8.78
CA ILE A 190 -12.43 -12.70 10.01
C ILE A 190 -13.43 -13.86 9.84
N SER A 191 -14.23 -13.85 8.77
CA SER A 191 -15.20 -14.90 8.46
C SER A 191 -14.53 -16.27 8.43
N LYS A 192 -13.41 -16.40 7.71
CA LYS A 192 -12.66 -17.65 7.61
C LYS A 192 -12.05 -18.09 8.94
N LYS A 193 -11.47 -17.16 9.71
CA LYS A 193 -10.77 -17.47 10.97
C LYS A 193 -11.73 -17.89 12.07
N GLU A 194 -12.93 -17.29 12.12
CA GLU A 194 -13.89 -17.47 13.20
C GLU A 194 -15.11 -18.32 12.81
N GLY A 195 -15.22 -18.72 11.54
CA GLY A 195 -16.36 -19.50 11.04
C GLY A 195 -17.66 -18.71 11.00
N LEU A 196 -17.58 -17.38 10.83
CA LEU A 196 -18.74 -16.48 10.82
C LEU A 196 -19.31 -16.30 9.42
N THR A 197 -20.59 -15.93 9.33
CA THR A 197 -21.17 -15.42 8.07
C THR A 197 -20.49 -14.11 7.64
N PHE A 198 -20.63 -13.74 6.37
CA PHE A 198 -20.05 -12.49 5.86
C PHE A 198 -20.61 -11.27 6.62
N GLU A 199 -21.91 -11.26 6.90
CA GLU A 199 -22.59 -10.16 7.58
C GLU A 199 -22.09 -9.98 9.03
N GLU A 200 -21.84 -11.08 9.74
CA GLU A 200 -21.27 -11.06 11.09
C GLU A 200 -19.81 -10.61 11.07
N ALA A 201 -19.01 -11.15 10.15
CA ALA A 201 -17.63 -10.76 9.98
C ALA A 201 -17.48 -9.29 9.55
N TRP A 202 -18.39 -8.80 8.70
CA TRP A 202 -18.46 -7.40 8.29
C TRP A 202 -18.77 -6.48 9.47
N LYS A 203 -19.74 -6.84 10.32
CA LYS A 203 -20.04 -6.08 11.54
C LYS A 203 -18.81 -5.97 12.44
N LYS A 204 -18.03 -7.04 12.56
CA LYS A 204 -16.78 -7.05 13.33
C LYS A 204 -15.66 -6.26 12.67
N ALA A 205 -15.45 -6.42 11.36
CA ALA A 205 -14.45 -5.67 10.60
C ALA A 205 -14.61 -4.15 10.78
N LYS A 206 -15.86 -3.66 10.77
CA LYS A 206 -16.15 -2.23 11.01
C LYS A 206 -15.66 -1.71 12.35
N THR A 207 -15.62 -2.53 13.41
CA THR A 207 -15.11 -2.09 14.72
C THR A 207 -13.58 -2.02 14.77
N MET A 208 -12.91 -2.51 13.72
CA MET A 208 -11.46 -2.53 13.60
C MET A 208 -10.94 -1.50 12.59
N ILE A 209 -11.83 -0.77 11.90
CA ILE A 209 -11.45 0.16 10.83
C ILE A 209 -11.58 1.61 11.31
N VAL A 210 -10.52 2.39 11.08
CA VAL A 210 -10.53 3.85 11.13
C VAL A 210 -10.35 4.37 9.72
N TYR A 211 -11.22 5.27 9.27
CA TYR A 211 -11.12 5.89 7.94
C TYR A 211 -10.88 7.40 8.09
N THR A 212 -9.88 7.92 7.39
CA THR A 212 -9.63 9.36 7.29
C THR A 212 -9.91 9.81 5.86
N ASN A 213 -10.79 10.81 5.74
CA ASN A 213 -11.17 11.42 4.48
C ASN A 213 -10.53 12.81 4.38
N HIS A 214 -9.74 13.06 3.33
CA HIS A 214 -9.14 14.37 3.08
C HIS A 214 -9.90 15.15 2.01
N THR A 215 -10.78 14.47 1.28
CA THR A 215 -11.51 15.03 0.15
C THR A 215 -12.92 15.49 0.54
N LEU A 216 -13.13 16.81 0.62
CA LEU A 216 -14.45 17.38 0.92
C LEU A 216 -15.38 17.45 -0.29
N VAL A 217 -14.82 17.44 -1.51
CA VAL A 217 -15.58 17.58 -2.76
C VAL A 217 -15.80 16.22 -3.42
N ARG A 218 -17.04 15.93 -3.82
CA ARG A 218 -17.40 14.63 -4.41
C ARG A 218 -16.52 14.24 -5.60
N ALA A 219 -16.09 15.20 -6.42
CA ALA A 219 -15.27 14.95 -7.59
C ALA A 219 -13.88 14.35 -7.28
N GLY A 220 -13.38 14.47 -6.05
CA GLY A 220 -12.13 13.83 -5.64
C GLY A 220 -12.32 12.41 -5.09
N ASN A 221 -13.57 11.96 -4.90
CA ASN A 221 -13.85 10.59 -4.46
C ASN A 221 -13.85 9.66 -5.66
N LEU A 222 -13.24 8.50 -5.50
CA LEU A 222 -13.18 7.48 -6.54
C LEU A 222 -14.55 6.83 -6.72
N GLU A 223 -15.10 6.88 -7.94
CA GLU A 223 -16.30 6.17 -8.34
C GLU A 223 -15.95 5.24 -9.52
N TYR A 224 -16.33 3.97 -9.41
CA TYR A 224 -16.06 2.96 -10.44
C TYR A 224 -17.36 2.36 -10.96
N PRO A 225 -17.52 2.20 -12.29
CA PRO A 225 -18.70 1.51 -12.82
C PRO A 225 -18.69 0.03 -12.38
N ILE A 226 -19.88 -0.50 -12.06
CA ILE A 226 -20.04 -1.85 -11.53
C ILE A 226 -19.52 -2.93 -12.48
N GLU A 227 -19.66 -2.74 -13.79
CA GLU A 227 -19.22 -3.71 -14.79
C GLU A 227 -17.70 -3.86 -14.80
N GLN A 228 -16.96 -2.78 -14.50
CA GLN A 228 -15.50 -2.82 -14.39
C GLN A 228 -15.10 -3.58 -13.13
N ILE A 229 -15.76 -3.33 -11.99
CA ILE A 229 -15.48 -4.03 -10.73
C ILE A 229 -15.76 -5.53 -10.83
N ARG A 230 -16.79 -5.96 -11.57
CA ARG A 230 -17.12 -7.38 -11.76
C ARG A 230 -16.03 -8.21 -12.42
N ASN A 231 -15.06 -7.58 -13.09
CA ASN A 231 -13.95 -8.27 -13.73
C ASN A 231 -12.84 -8.65 -12.72
N TRP A 232 -12.91 -8.16 -11.49
CA TRP A 232 -11.91 -8.31 -10.43
C TRP A 232 -12.45 -9.13 -9.26
#